data_AF-M4EXB2-F1
#
_entry.id   AF-M4EXB2-F1
#
_cell.length_a   1.000
_cell.length_b   1.000
_cell.length_c   1.000
_cell.angle_alpha   90.00
_cell.angle_beta   90.00
_cell.angle_gamma   90.00
#
_symmetry.space_group_name_H-M   'P 1'
#
loop_
_entity.id
_entity.type
_entity.pdbx_description
1 polymer ?
#
loop_
_entity_poly.entity_id
_entity_poly.type
_entity_poly.pdbx_seq_one_letter_code
_entity_poly.pdbx_strand_id
1 'polypeptide(L)'
;METEEASRGESGYVVCGSWIRRPKKVNWAIIAKAAKRRGSSSPPLLNIYSFDPITTSLSSSPLSTHALNESDGDPVAISVHPGGDYFVCSTSKGGCKLFEIAGGATTGITILEKELPPLQNAGLQKCMAFSFDGSKLAVGGVDGCLRIMDWPNLSVILEEPKAHKSIRDMDFSLDSEFLATTSTDGSARIWKAEDGFPLSTLERSGLPIKANDLKLRLVLQAVSDSKSTSAEVSGVSNKEEEEKSDEYSQDMTQAMGAVLTYRHELGMNYSFVRPDLIVGSCLQTPEDIDKLRKIGVKTIFCLQQDPDLEYFGVDISSIQAYAKTFTDIQHIRCQIRDFDAFDLRLRLPAVVSTLYKAVKRNGGVTYVHCTAGMGRAPAVALTYMFWVQGYKLMEAHKLLMSKRTCSPNLDAIRNATIDILTGLKKKIVTLTLKDKGFSTVEVSGLDIGWGQRIPLTLDKGTGLWSLDRELPEGQFEYKYIIDGEWTHNELEPFTGPNKDGHTNNYVKVVDDPTSVDGATRERLSSEDPELLEEERLKLIQFLETCSEQPQV
;
A
#
# COMPACT_ATOMS: atom_id res chain seq x y z
N MET A 1 -23.01 43.08 38.71
CA MET A 1 -23.31 42.57 37.36
C MET A 1 -22.42 41.35 37.19
N GLU A 2 -22.77 40.20 37.80
CA GLU A 2 -23.73 39.22 37.23
C GLU A 2 -23.30 38.93 35.77
N THR A 3 -22.67 37.82 35.41
CA THR A 3 -22.85 36.42 35.80
C THR A 3 -21.63 35.63 35.31
N GLU A 4 -20.88 34.98 36.21
CA GLU A 4 -19.85 33.98 35.83
C GLU A 4 -19.80 32.82 36.84
N GLU A 5 -20.94 32.54 37.49
CA GLU A 5 -21.17 31.33 38.28
C GLU A 5 -22.37 30.58 37.70
N ALA A 6 -22.21 29.98 36.52
CA ALA A 6 -23.12 28.97 36.00
C ALA A 6 -22.35 27.97 35.13
N SER A 7 -22.39 26.68 35.53
CA SER A 7 -21.96 25.45 34.83
C SER A 7 -20.79 24.63 35.40
N ARG A 8 -20.24 24.95 36.59
CA ARG A 8 -19.41 23.98 37.33
C ARG A 8 -20.28 22.99 38.11
N GLY A 9 -20.84 22.03 37.39
CA GLY A 9 -21.42 20.83 37.99
C GLY A 9 -22.43 20.18 37.08
N GLU A 10 -22.08 19.03 36.47
CA GLU A 10 -23.04 17.93 36.20
C GLU A 10 -22.46 16.73 35.42
N SER A 11 -21.36 16.85 34.66
CA SER A 11 -20.92 15.73 33.80
C SER A 11 -19.91 14.76 34.45
N GLY A 12 -20.10 13.45 34.27
CA GLY A 12 -19.09 12.41 34.58
C GLY A 12 -17.74 12.65 33.87
N TYR A 13 -16.67 11.99 34.32
CA TYR A 13 -15.33 12.16 33.76
C TYR A 13 -15.16 11.34 32.48
N VAL A 14 -14.37 11.87 31.54
CA VAL A 14 -14.03 11.19 30.28
C VAL A 14 -13.09 10.02 30.56
N VAL A 15 -13.38 8.85 30.00
CA VAL A 15 -12.58 7.62 30.22
C VAL A 15 -11.77 7.27 28.98
N CYS A 16 -12.42 7.29 27.81
CA CYS A 16 -11.79 6.95 26.55
C CYS A 16 -12.49 7.69 25.40
N GLY A 17 -11.83 7.73 24.24
CA GLY A 17 -12.38 8.33 23.04
C GLY A 17 -11.69 7.80 21.80
N SER A 18 -12.35 7.92 20.66
CA SER A 18 -11.83 7.46 19.38
C SER A 18 -12.36 8.30 18.23
N TRP A 19 -11.61 8.34 17.13
CA TRP A 19 -12.03 9.00 15.90
C TRP A 19 -12.99 8.11 15.12
N ILE A 20 -14.08 8.68 14.63
CA ILE A 20 -14.95 8.03 13.64
C ILE A 20 -14.42 8.41 12.26
N ARG A 21 -13.65 7.50 11.66
CA ARG A 21 -13.03 7.71 10.34
C ARG A 21 -14.08 7.53 9.25
N ARG A 22 -14.41 8.57 8.49
CA ARG A 22 -15.31 8.51 7.32
C ARG A 22 -14.67 9.11 6.06
N PRO A 23 -14.92 8.56 4.86
CA PRO A 23 -14.29 9.02 3.61
C PRO A 23 -14.61 10.46 3.17
N LYS A 24 -15.66 11.10 3.72
CA LYS A 24 -16.23 12.37 3.23
C LYS A 24 -15.71 13.64 3.91
N LYS A 25 -14.48 13.63 4.48
CA LYS A 25 -13.91 14.76 5.26
C LYS A 25 -14.75 15.22 6.46
N VAL A 26 -15.55 14.32 7.02
CA VAL A 26 -16.34 14.61 8.22
C VAL A 26 -15.58 14.06 9.42
N ASN A 27 -15.07 14.94 10.28
CA ASN A 27 -14.33 14.55 11.47
C ASN A 27 -15.28 14.47 12.65
N TRP A 28 -15.61 13.26 13.09
CA TRP A 28 -16.38 13.02 14.29
C TRP A 28 -15.53 12.29 15.33
N ALA A 29 -15.73 12.62 16.60
CA ALA A 29 -15.09 11.93 17.72
C ALA A 29 -16.16 11.34 18.62
N ILE A 30 -16.01 10.06 18.97
CA ILE A 30 -16.79 9.45 20.03
C ILE A 30 -16.03 9.55 21.34
N ILE A 31 -16.68 10.06 22.38
CA ILE A 31 -16.12 10.30 23.71
C ILE A 31 -17.00 9.59 24.74
N ALA A 32 -16.39 8.68 25.51
CA ALA A 32 -17.05 7.92 26.55
C ALA A 32 -16.86 8.61 27.92
N LYS A 33 -17.94 8.68 28.70
CA LYS A 33 -17.93 9.20 30.06
C LYS A 33 -18.40 8.13 31.04
N ALA A 34 -17.69 7.98 32.15
CA ALA A 34 -18.09 7.11 33.25
C ALA A 34 -19.29 7.68 34.01
N ALA A 35 -19.99 6.81 34.72
CA ALA A 35 -20.97 7.22 35.72
C ALA A 35 -20.30 8.05 36.82
N LYS A 36 -21.07 8.94 37.44
CA LYS A 36 -20.59 9.76 38.56
C LYS A 36 -20.40 8.87 39.81
N ARG A 37 -19.43 9.22 40.67
CA ARG A 37 -19.15 8.45 41.90
C ARG A 37 -20.42 8.30 42.78
N ARG A 38 -20.50 7.15 43.47
CA ARG A 38 -21.62 6.63 44.29
C ARG A 38 -22.60 7.70 44.79
N GLY A 39 -23.84 7.66 44.27
CA GLY A 39 -24.97 8.46 44.76
C GLY A 39 -25.67 9.34 43.72
N SER A 40 -25.20 9.37 42.46
CA SER A 40 -25.84 10.12 41.37
C SER A 40 -26.40 9.17 40.31
N SER A 41 -27.60 9.49 39.81
CA SER A 41 -28.38 8.73 38.82
C SER A 41 -27.94 8.94 37.37
N SER A 42 -26.72 9.42 37.12
CA SER A 42 -26.26 9.69 35.76
C SER A 42 -25.57 8.44 35.19
N PRO A 43 -26.13 7.79 34.16
CA PRO A 43 -25.53 6.61 33.56
C PRO A 43 -24.24 6.98 32.81
N PRO A 44 -23.37 5.99 32.53
CA PRO A 44 -22.25 6.19 31.62
C PRO A 44 -22.77 6.57 30.22
N LEU A 45 -22.07 7.47 29.53
CA LEU A 45 -22.51 8.04 28.27
C LEU A 45 -21.50 7.83 27.15
N LEU A 46 -22.01 7.58 25.94
CA LEU A 46 -21.27 7.58 24.68
C LEU A 46 -21.74 8.79 23.86
N ASN A 47 -20.87 9.77 23.67
CA ASN A 47 -21.20 11.02 22.99
C ASN A 47 -20.42 11.15 21.69
N ILE A 48 -21.11 11.44 20.59
CA ILE A 48 -20.48 11.79 19.31
C ILE A 48 -20.45 13.30 19.17
N TYR A 49 -19.29 13.88 18.90
CA TYR A 49 -19.10 15.30 18.62
C TYR A 49 -18.57 15.49 17.20
N SER A 50 -18.89 16.61 16.55
CA SER A 50 -18.13 17.04 15.37
C SER A 50 -16.88 17.78 15.78
N PHE A 51 -15.81 17.59 15.01
CA PHE A 51 -14.58 18.34 15.09
C PHE A 51 -14.40 19.18 13.83
N ASP A 52 -14.19 20.48 13.99
CA ASP A 52 -13.84 21.39 12.91
C ASP A 52 -12.31 21.54 12.87
N PRO A 53 -11.63 21.05 11.80
CA PRO A 53 -10.18 21.13 11.69
C PRO A 53 -9.67 22.55 11.44
N ILE A 54 -10.52 23.48 10.97
CA ILE A 54 -10.13 24.87 10.69
C ILE A 54 -10.07 25.65 12.00
N THR A 55 -11.10 25.53 12.83
CA THR A 55 -11.15 26.18 14.14
C THR A 55 -10.50 25.35 15.25
N THR A 56 -10.10 24.11 14.95
CA THR A 56 -9.54 23.14 15.91
C THR A 56 -10.43 22.89 17.12
N SER A 57 -11.75 22.91 16.93
CA SER A 57 -12.74 22.89 18.01
C SER A 57 -13.75 21.74 17.86
N LEU A 58 -14.24 21.23 19.00
CA LEU A 58 -15.38 20.32 19.06
C LEU A 58 -16.69 21.11 19.10
N SER A 59 -17.79 20.50 18.62
CA SER A 59 -19.13 21.07 18.79
C SER A 59 -19.45 21.29 20.27
N SER A 60 -20.15 22.40 20.56
CA SER A 60 -20.54 22.77 21.92
C SER A 60 -21.48 21.76 22.59
N SER A 61 -22.23 21.00 21.79
CA SER A 61 -23.08 19.89 22.21
C SER A 61 -22.78 18.62 21.39
N PRO A 62 -23.06 17.43 21.93
CA PRO A 62 -22.94 16.20 21.17
C PRO A 62 -23.99 16.13 20.06
N LEU A 63 -23.59 15.63 18.90
CA LEU A 63 -24.47 15.29 17.78
C LEU A 63 -25.38 14.09 18.10
N SER A 64 -24.90 13.19 18.96
CA SER A 64 -25.65 12.02 19.45
C SER A 64 -25.13 11.61 20.82
N THR A 65 -26.03 11.13 21.67
CA THR A 65 -25.74 10.66 23.03
C THR A 65 -26.44 9.33 23.22
N HIS A 66 -25.70 8.31 23.67
CA HIS A 66 -26.26 7.02 24.07
C HIS A 66 -25.87 6.72 25.53
N ALA A 67 -26.85 6.33 26.34
CA ALA A 67 -26.63 5.95 27.73
C ALA A 67 -26.44 4.44 27.83
N LEU A 68 -25.32 4.01 28.43
CA LEU A 68 -25.09 2.60 28.74
C LEU A 68 -25.92 2.17 29.94
N ASN A 69 -26.28 0.88 30.01
CA ASN A 69 -27.02 0.36 31.15
C ASN A 69 -26.09 0.31 32.38
N GLU A 70 -26.63 0.63 33.56
CA GLU A 70 -25.85 0.58 34.81
C GLU A 70 -25.28 -0.83 35.11
N SER A 71 -25.93 -1.87 34.59
CA SER A 71 -25.47 -3.26 34.69
C SER A 71 -24.14 -3.51 33.97
N ASP A 72 -23.86 -2.77 32.89
CA ASP A 72 -22.67 -2.94 32.07
C ASP A 72 -21.42 -2.33 32.74
N GLY A 73 -21.63 -1.38 33.64
CA GLY A 73 -20.57 -0.59 34.26
C GLY A 73 -20.02 0.50 33.34
N ASP A 74 -18.86 1.02 33.70
CA ASP A 74 -18.22 2.14 33.00
C ASP A 74 -17.54 1.68 31.69
N PRO A 75 -17.54 2.51 30.63
CA PRO A 75 -16.76 2.25 29.42
C PRO A 75 -15.27 2.26 29.72
N VAL A 76 -14.50 1.42 29.03
CA VAL A 76 -13.07 1.21 29.27
C VAL A 76 -12.25 1.55 28.03
N ALA A 77 -12.59 0.97 26.89
CA ALA A 77 -11.96 1.27 25.61
C ALA A 77 -13.01 1.32 24.49
N ILE A 78 -12.71 2.08 23.43
CA ILE A 78 -13.52 2.16 22.22
C ILE A 78 -12.63 1.93 21.01
N SER A 79 -13.08 1.06 20.11
CA SER A 79 -12.48 0.88 18.79
C SER A 79 -13.54 1.11 17.71
N VAL A 80 -13.23 1.94 16.72
CA VAL A 80 -14.16 2.27 15.63
C VAL A 80 -13.68 1.55 14.37
N HIS A 81 -14.61 0.89 13.69
CA HIS A 81 -14.34 0.23 12.41
C HIS A 81 -13.87 1.26 11.37
N PRO A 82 -12.90 0.96 10.48
CA PRO A 82 -12.35 1.93 9.52
C PRO A 82 -13.39 2.56 8.57
N GLY A 83 -14.48 1.86 8.29
CA GLY A 83 -15.62 2.39 7.54
C GLY A 83 -16.44 3.46 8.27
N GLY A 84 -16.32 3.58 9.60
CA GLY A 84 -16.97 4.61 10.42
C GLY A 84 -18.45 4.37 10.74
N ASP A 85 -18.99 3.21 10.37
CA ASP A 85 -20.40 2.85 10.60
C ASP A 85 -20.60 1.98 11.84
N TYR A 86 -19.55 1.38 12.38
CA TYR A 86 -19.61 0.53 13.57
C TYR A 86 -18.50 0.87 14.56
N PHE A 87 -18.77 0.69 15.85
CA PHE A 87 -17.74 0.72 16.88
C PHE A 87 -18.04 -0.28 17.99
N VAL A 88 -16.98 -0.77 18.64
CA VAL A 88 -17.06 -1.65 19.79
C VAL A 88 -16.60 -0.89 21.02
N CYS A 89 -17.36 -1.00 22.10
CA CYS A 89 -17.01 -0.44 23.41
C CYS A 89 -16.87 -1.57 24.42
N SER A 90 -15.75 -1.62 25.12
CA SER A 90 -15.58 -2.50 26.28
C SER A 90 -16.08 -1.81 27.53
N THR A 91 -16.70 -2.58 28.42
CA THR A 91 -17.32 -2.10 29.66
C THR A 91 -16.72 -2.81 30.86
N SER A 92 -16.82 -2.21 32.05
CA SER A 92 -16.15 -2.73 33.24
C SER A 92 -16.82 -3.97 33.85
N LYS A 93 -18.07 -4.27 33.49
CA LYS A 93 -18.82 -5.44 33.98
C LYS A 93 -19.50 -6.26 32.88
N GLY A 94 -19.88 -5.64 31.76
CA GLY A 94 -20.71 -6.26 30.71
C GLY A 94 -19.96 -6.74 29.46
N GLY A 95 -18.64 -6.95 29.54
CA GLY A 95 -17.85 -7.36 28.38
C GLY A 95 -17.76 -6.28 27.30
N CYS A 96 -17.82 -6.66 26.03
CA CYS A 96 -17.86 -5.72 24.91
C CYS A 96 -19.26 -5.61 24.30
N LYS A 97 -19.60 -4.39 23.89
CA LYS A 97 -20.85 -4.05 23.21
C LYS A 97 -20.57 -3.48 21.83
N LEU A 98 -21.41 -3.85 20.87
CA LEU A 98 -21.35 -3.37 19.49
C LEU A 98 -22.39 -2.28 19.28
N PHE A 99 -22.01 -1.24 18.56
CA PHE A 99 -22.88 -0.16 18.18
C PHE A 99 -22.77 0.15 16.69
N GLU A 100 -23.90 0.38 16.06
CA GLU A 100 -24.03 0.94 14.72
C GLU A 100 -24.27 2.45 14.81
N ILE A 101 -23.57 3.21 13.98
CA ILE A 101 -23.75 4.65 13.81
C ILE A 101 -24.64 4.85 12.57
N ALA A 102 -25.93 5.03 12.81
CA ALA A 102 -26.92 5.23 11.76
C ALA A 102 -27.15 6.72 11.47
N GLY A 103 -27.51 7.01 10.21
CA GLY A 103 -27.79 8.36 9.74
C GLY A 103 -26.55 9.13 9.24
N GLY A 104 -26.70 10.45 9.09
CA GLY A 104 -25.68 11.31 8.51
C GLY A 104 -25.90 12.78 8.87
N ALA A 105 -25.04 13.67 8.36
CA ALA A 105 -25.07 15.09 8.70
C ALA A 105 -26.42 15.77 8.41
N THR A 106 -27.19 15.27 7.44
CA THR A 106 -28.49 15.83 7.03
C THR A 106 -29.70 15.22 7.73
N THR A 107 -29.60 13.98 8.21
CA THR A 107 -30.73 13.23 8.80
C THR A 107 -30.65 13.10 10.33
N GLY A 108 -29.57 13.60 10.94
CA GLY A 108 -29.22 13.33 12.33
C GLY A 108 -28.47 12.00 12.49
N ILE A 109 -27.68 11.90 13.56
CA ILE A 109 -26.86 10.72 13.90
C ILE A 109 -27.48 10.02 15.09
N THR A 110 -27.64 8.70 15.00
CA THR A 110 -28.09 7.85 16.10
C THR A 110 -27.14 6.71 16.36
N ILE A 111 -27.01 6.33 17.63
CA ILE A 111 -26.23 5.19 18.09
C ILE A 111 -27.20 4.05 18.40
N LEU A 112 -27.09 2.95 17.68
CA LEU A 112 -27.93 1.76 17.82
C LEU A 112 -27.11 0.62 18.39
N GLU A 113 -27.48 0.12 19.57
CA GLU A 113 -26.85 -1.07 20.17
C GLU A 113 -27.20 -2.32 19.35
N LYS A 114 -26.20 -3.18 19.13
CA LYS A 114 -26.31 -4.47 18.43
C LYS A 114 -25.76 -5.57 19.32
N GLU A 115 -26.21 -6.79 19.07
CA GLU A 115 -25.67 -7.97 19.76
C GLU A 115 -24.22 -8.23 19.35
N LEU A 116 -23.39 -8.57 20.33
CA LEU A 116 -22.01 -9.01 20.12
C LEU A 116 -21.76 -10.33 20.89
N PRO A 117 -22.40 -11.44 20.48
CA PRO A 117 -22.43 -12.66 21.29
C PRO A 117 -21.06 -13.20 21.72
N PRO A 118 -20.01 -13.20 20.85
CA PRO A 118 -18.70 -13.74 21.24
C PRO A 118 -18.02 -12.98 22.40
N LEU A 119 -18.36 -11.72 22.63
CA LEU A 119 -17.67 -10.86 23.59
C LEU A 119 -18.56 -10.31 24.71
N GLN A 120 -19.84 -10.68 24.75
CA GLN A 120 -20.78 -10.21 25.77
C GLN A 120 -20.34 -10.59 27.20
N ASN A 121 -19.63 -11.72 27.34
CA ASN A 121 -19.15 -12.22 28.64
C ASN A 121 -17.62 -12.40 28.68
N ALA A 122 -16.87 -11.76 27.78
CA ALA A 122 -15.41 -11.92 27.69
C ALA A 122 -14.63 -11.24 28.85
N GLY A 123 -15.31 -10.79 29.90
CA GLY A 123 -14.69 -10.07 31.01
C GLY A 123 -14.11 -8.71 30.60
N LEU A 124 -13.21 -8.18 31.43
CA LEU A 124 -12.67 -6.83 31.27
C LEU A 124 -11.62 -6.76 30.14
N GLN A 125 -12.04 -6.26 28.98
CA GLN A 125 -11.19 -6.00 27.82
C GLN A 125 -10.57 -4.59 27.91
N LYS A 126 -9.24 -4.51 27.97
CA LYS A 126 -8.49 -3.25 28.18
C LYS A 126 -8.11 -2.55 26.89
N CYS A 127 -7.97 -3.30 25.81
CA CYS A 127 -7.53 -2.80 24.52
C CYS A 127 -8.23 -3.59 23.41
N MET A 128 -8.52 -2.90 22.31
CA MET A 128 -9.21 -3.44 21.15
C MET A 128 -8.78 -2.65 19.91
N ALA A 129 -8.59 -3.33 18.80
CA ALA A 129 -8.22 -2.72 17.54
C ALA A 129 -8.98 -3.37 16.39
N PHE A 130 -9.44 -2.56 15.44
CA PHE A 130 -9.81 -3.04 14.12
C PHE A 130 -8.57 -3.04 13.23
N SER A 131 -8.46 -4.02 12.34
CA SER A 131 -7.49 -3.99 11.26
C SER A 131 -7.76 -2.81 10.32
N PHE A 132 -6.73 -2.34 9.61
CA PHE A 132 -6.85 -1.17 8.74
C PHE A 132 -7.78 -1.40 7.55
N ASP A 133 -7.79 -2.63 7.01
CA ASP A 133 -8.71 -3.07 5.97
C ASP A 133 -10.16 -3.29 6.46
N GLY A 134 -10.38 -3.25 7.79
CA GLY A 134 -11.66 -3.47 8.45
C GLY A 134 -12.13 -4.92 8.47
N SER A 135 -11.30 -5.88 8.05
CA SER A 135 -11.67 -7.29 7.97
C SER A 135 -11.58 -8.03 9.31
N LYS A 136 -10.89 -7.48 10.32
CA LYS A 136 -10.61 -8.15 11.59
C LYS A 136 -10.81 -7.25 12.80
N LEU A 137 -11.21 -7.85 13.92
CA LEU A 137 -11.29 -7.24 15.24
C LEU A 137 -10.44 -8.04 16.21
N ALA A 138 -9.48 -7.39 16.86
CA ALA A 138 -8.71 -7.95 17.96
C ALA A 138 -9.14 -7.34 19.30
N VAL A 139 -9.24 -8.18 20.33
CA VAL A 139 -9.54 -7.75 21.70
C VAL A 139 -8.63 -8.45 22.70
N GLY A 140 -8.25 -7.71 23.76
CA GLY A 140 -7.33 -8.19 24.78
C GLY A 140 -7.63 -7.64 26.16
N GLY A 141 -7.61 -8.53 27.15
CA GLY A 141 -8.11 -8.24 28.50
C GLY A 141 -7.11 -8.43 29.63
N VAL A 142 -7.65 -8.29 30.85
CA VAL A 142 -6.92 -8.59 32.10
C VAL A 142 -6.70 -10.08 32.28
N ASP A 143 -7.54 -10.90 31.67
CA ASP A 143 -7.41 -12.35 31.60
C ASP A 143 -6.18 -12.80 30.80
N GLY A 144 -5.56 -11.90 30.04
CA GLY A 144 -4.39 -12.22 29.21
C GLY A 144 -4.75 -12.96 27.92
N CYS A 145 -6.04 -13.18 27.67
CA CYS A 145 -6.54 -13.85 26.50
C CYS A 145 -6.57 -12.87 25.31
N LEU A 146 -5.90 -13.23 24.23
CA LEU A 146 -6.00 -12.54 22.96
C LEU A 146 -7.06 -13.22 22.10
N ARG A 147 -8.00 -12.44 21.57
CA ARG A 147 -8.98 -12.93 20.61
C ARG A 147 -8.87 -12.13 19.32
N ILE A 148 -8.76 -12.81 18.19
CA ILE A 148 -8.80 -12.23 16.84
C ILE A 148 -10.00 -12.84 16.13
N MET A 149 -10.85 -12.02 15.54
CA MET A 149 -12.06 -12.45 14.84
C MET A 149 -12.15 -11.77 13.48
N ASP A 150 -12.74 -12.47 12.51
CA ASP A 150 -13.15 -11.82 11.26
C ASP A 150 -14.36 -10.91 11.51
N TRP A 151 -14.44 -9.86 10.72
CA TRP A 151 -15.50 -8.87 10.70
C TRP A 151 -16.19 -8.86 9.33
N PRO A 152 -17.53 -8.72 9.24
CA PRO A 152 -18.50 -8.51 10.33
C PRO A 152 -19.08 -9.82 10.91
N ASN A 153 -18.64 -10.98 10.43
CA ASN A 153 -19.24 -12.27 10.79
C ASN A 153 -18.90 -12.71 12.23
N LEU A 154 -17.85 -12.13 12.83
CA LEU A 154 -17.36 -12.44 14.18
C LEU A 154 -16.94 -13.91 14.33
N SER A 155 -16.46 -14.55 13.26
CA SER A 155 -15.82 -15.85 13.35
C SER A 155 -14.50 -15.72 14.08
N VAL A 156 -14.28 -16.55 15.10
CA VAL A 156 -13.03 -16.56 15.87
C VAL A 156 -11.92 -17.18 15.03
N ILE A 157 -10.90 -16.39 14.72
CA ILE A 157 -9.66 -16.83 14.06
C ILE A 157 -8.72 -17.40 15.13
N LEU A 158 -8.55 -16.66 16.23
CA LEU A 158 -7.69 -17.01 17.35
C LEU A 158 -8.40 -16.75 18.66
N GLU A 159 -8.30 -17.69 19.58
CA GLU A 159 -8.50 -17.47 21.02
C GLU A 159 -7.31 -18.09 21.75
N GLU A 160 -6.39 -17.24 22.23
CA GLU A 160 -5.15 -17.66 22.90
C GLU A 160 -5.16 -17.20 24.37
N PRO A 161 -5.59 -18.05 25.32
CA PRO A 161 -5.73 -17.70 26.74
C PRO A 161 -4.41 -17.34 27.43
N LYS A 162 -3.26 -17.75 26.88
CA LYS A 162 -1.92 -17.49 27.43
C LYS A 162 -1.10 -16.59 26.51
N ALA A 163 -1.77 -15.71 25.78
CA ALA A 163 -1.08 -14.72 24.94
C ALA A 163 -0.17 -13.83 25.78
N HIS A 164 -0.66 -13.38 26.94
CA HIS A 164 0.12 -12.53 27.86
C HIS A 164 -0.39 -12.68 29.30
N LYS A 165 0.34 -12.15 30.30
CA LYS A 165 -0.15 -12.08 31.68
C LYS A 165 -1.38 -11.16 31.84
N SER A 166 -1.37 -10.04 31.14
CA SER A 166 -2.50 -9.13 30.93
C SER A 166 -2.12 -8.24 29.76
N ILE A 167 -2.99 -8.14 28.77
CA ILE A 167 -2.73 -7.35 27.56
C ILE A 167 -2.98 -5.87 27.89
N ARG A 168 -2.02 -5.02 27.52
CA ARG A 168 -2.03 -3.59 27.84
C ARG A 168 -2.39 -2.74 26.65
N ASP A 169 -1.87 -3.10 25.50
CA ASP A 169 -2.09 -2.39 24.26
C ASP A 169 -1.95 -3.34 23.08
N MET A 170 -2.54 -2.94 21.96
CA MET A 170 -2.40 -3.64 20.69
C MET A 170 -2.59 -2.69 19.51
N ASP A 171 -1.92 -3.00 18.40
CA ASP A 171 -2.12 -2.26 17.15
C ASP A 171 -1.90 -3.18 15.94
N PHE A 172 -2.71 -2.98 14.92
CA PHE A 172 -2.54 -3.68 13.65
C PHE A 172 -1.53 -2.94 12.78
N SER A 173 -0.73 -3.70 12.03
CA SER A 173 0.08 -3.12 10.95
C SER A 173 -0.82 -2.48 9.88
N LEU A 174 -0.28 -1.50 9.14
CA LEU A 174 -1.04 -0.77 8.12
C LEU A 174 -1.53 -1.67 6.98
N ASP A 175 -0.80 -2.75 6.69
CA ASP A 175 -1.18 -3.80 5.74
C ASP A 175 -2.20 -4.81 6.31
N SER A 176 -2.56 -4.70 7.59
CA SER A 176 -3.46 -5.61 8.32
C SER A 176 -2.95 -7.04 8.48
N GLU A 177 -1.70 -7.34 8.10
CA GLU A 177 -1.16 -8.70 8.15
C GLU A 177 -0.67 -9.11 9.55
N PHE A 178 -0.31 -8.13 10.38
CA PHE A 178 0.28 -8.37 11.69
C PHE A 178 -0.45 -7.60 12.80
N LEU A 179 -0.44 -8.18 14.00
CA LEU A 179 -0.91 -7.57 15.22
C LEU A 179 0.25 -7.52 16.21
N ALA A 180 0.57 -6.34 16.72
CA ALA A 180 1.46 -6.19 17.87
C ALA A 180 0.64 -6.17 19.15
N THR A 181 1.08 -6.89 20.18
CA THR A 181 0.47 -6.86 21.52
C THR A 181 1.52 -6.65 22.60
N THR A 182 1.14 -5.98 23.68
CA THR A 182 2.03 -5.72 24.83
C THR A 182 1.44 -6.19 26.14
N SER A 183 2.28 -6.51 27.12
CA SER A 183 1.86 -7.01 28.42
C SER A 183 2.33 -6.21 29.63
N THR A 184 1.61 -6.38 30.73
CA THR A 184 1.99 -5.87 32.05
C THR A 184 3.29 -6.45 32.60
N ASP A 185 3.72 -7.63 32.16
CA ASP A 185 5.00 -8.22 32.56
C ASP A 185 6.20 -7.64 31.79
N GLY A 186 5.95 -6.73 30.84
CA GLY A 186 6.96 -6.11 29.99
C GLY A 186 7.28 -6.90 28.73
N SER A 187 6.60 -8.02 28.48
CA SER A 187 6.69 -8.73 27.20
C SER A 187 5.86 -8.05 26.11
N ALA A 188 6.28 -8.24 24.86
CA ALA A 188 5.49 -7.91 23.68
C ALA A 188 5.52 -9.08 22.69
N ARG A 189 4.47 -9.23 21.89
CA ARG A 189 4.38 -10.28 20.88
C ARG A 189 3.90 -9.70 19.55
N ILE A 190 4.38 -10.31 18.47
CA ILE A 190 3.88 -10.06 17.11
C ILE A 190 3.13 -11.32 16.66
N TRP A 191 1.94 -11.12 16.12
CA TRP A 191 1.05 -12.18 15.64
C TRP A 191 0.76 -11.97 14.18
N LYS A 192 0.64 -13.05 13.43
CA LYS A 192 0.06 -13.02 12.10
C LYS A 192 -1.46 -12.95 12.23
N ALA A 193 -2.07 -11.94 11.65
CA ALA A 193 -3.50 -11.64 11.84
C ALA A 193 -4.43 -12.68 11.20
N GLU A 194 -3.97 -13.30 10.11
CA GLU A 194 -4.78 -14.23 9.30
C GLU A 194 -5.09 -15.55 10.00
N ASP A 195 -4.12 -16.10 10.73
CA ASP A 195 -4.23 -17.40 11.41
C ASP A 195 -3.95 -17.31 12.92
N GLY A 196 -3.60 -16.13 13.43
CA GLY A 196 -3.27 -15.91 14.83
C GLY A 196 -1.93 -16.50 15.26
N PHE A 197 -1.03 -16.84 14.33
CA PHE A 197 0.24 -17.47 14.67
C PHE A 197 1.21 -16.46 15.34
N PRO A 198 1.80 -16.76 16.51
CA PRO A 198 2.79 -15.89 17.15
C PRO A 198 4.14 -15.98 16.40
N LEU A 199 4.63 -14.85 15.89
CA LEU A 199 5.86 -14.75 15.12
C LEU A 199 7.07 -14.39 15.97
N SER A 200 6.90 -13.50 16.94
CA SER A 200 8.00 -13.03 17.77
C SER A 200 7.53 -12.71 19.18
N THR A 201 8.42 -12.93 20.15
CA THR A 201 8.22 -12.54 21.56
C THR A 201 9.42 -11.75 22.01
N LEU A 202 9.20 -10.53 22.49
CA LEU A 202 10.17 -9.73 23.21
C LEU A 202 9.94 -9.93 24.71
N GLU A 203 10.97 -10.34 25.44
CA GLU A 203 10.92 -10.50 26.90
C GLU A 203 11.79 -9.45 27.61
N ARG A 204 11.46 -9.14 28.87
CA ARG A 204 12.22 -8.19 29.68
C ARG A 204 13.52 -8.83 30.16
N SER A 205 14.66 -8.48 29.56
CA SER A 205 16.00 -8.89 30.02
C SER A 205 16.30 -8.30 31.41
N GLY A 206 16.53 -9.15 32.41
CA GLY A 206 16.64 -8.79 33.83
C GLY A 206 17.94 -8.14 34.32
N LEU A 207 18.67 -7.35 33.51
CA LEU A 207 19.86 -6.63 33.98
C LEU A 207 19.74 -5.11 33.81
N PRO A 208 20.14 -4.31 34.81
CA PRO A 208 20.12 -2.85 34.70
C PRO A 208 21.24 -2.39 33.77
N ILE A 209 20.88 -1.84 32.62
CA ILE A 209 21.84 -1.21 31.70
C ILE A 209 22.36 0.07 32.38
N LYS A 210 23.59 0.04 32.89
CA LYS A 210 24.30 1.24 33.34
C LYS A 210 24.78 2.01 32.12
N ALA A 211 24.50 3.32 32.11
CA ALA A 211 24.67 4.25 31.00
C ALA A 211 26.13 4.56 30.57
N ASN A 212 27.11 3.68 30.80
CA ASN A 212 28.52 3.96 30.45
C ASN A 212 29.25 2.80 29.75
N ASP A 213 28.56 1.78 29.25
CA ASP A 213 29.20 0.74 28.44
C ASP A 213 29.13 1.11 26.94
N LEU A 214 30.19 1.72 26.43
CA LEU A 214 30.33 2.26 25.07
C LEU A 214 30.49 1.15 24.00
N LYS A 215 29.92 -0.03 24.24
CA LYS A 215 29.90 -1.18 23.33
C LYS A 215 28.50 -1.62 22.88
N LEU A 216 27.47 -0.82 23.16
CA LEU A 216 26.11 -1.00 22.64
C LEU A 216 25.73 0.18 21.72
N ARG A 217 26.31 0.20 20.53
CA ARG A 217 25.59 0.67 19.34
C ARG A 217 24.84 -0.54 18.80
N LEU A 218 23.53 -0.42 18.60
CA LEU A 218 22.66 -1.48 18.07
C LEU A 218 23.31 -2.14 16.85
N VAL A 219 23.83 -3.34 17.06
CA VAL A 219 24.08 -4.33 16.02
C VAL A 219 22.77 -5.12 15.93
N LEU A 220 21.88 -4.72 15.03
CA LEU A 220 20.85 -5.63 14.52
C LEU A 220 21.54 -6.50 13.48
N GLN A 221 22.21 -7.55 13.97
CA GLN A 221 22.68 -8.66 13.17
C GLN A 221 22.36 -9.91 13.97
N ALA A 222 21.48 -10.72 13.38
CA ALA A 222 20.98 -11.96 13.94
C ALA A 222 22.09 -12.94 14.31
N VAL A 223 21.91 -13.66 15.43
CA VAL A 223 22.20 -15.10 15.49
C VAL A 223 21.11 -15.75 16.34
N SER A 224 20.19 -16.44 15.66
CA SER A 224 19.57 -17.65 16.19
C SER A 224 20.64 -18.74 16.22
N ASP A 225 21.09 -19.13 17.41
CA ASP A 225 21.73 -20.43 17.61
C ASP A 225 20.93 -21.17 18.69
N SER A 226 20.16 -22.16 18.27
CA SER A 226 20.18 -23.45 18.97
C SER A 226 19.66 -24.56 18.08
N LYS A 227 20.60 -25.44 17.72
CA LYS A 227 20.38 -26.77 17.18
C LYS A 227 19.50 -27.60 18.12
N SER A 228 18.61 -28.41 17.55
CA SER A 228 18.57 -29.84 17.87
C SER A 228 18.16 -30.65 16.63
N THR A 229 19.18 -31.25 15.99
CA THR A 229 19.22 -32.52 15.23
C THR A 229 17.98 -32.88 14.38
N SER A 230 18.03 -33.04 13.05
CA SER A 230 19.10 -33.56 12.19
C SER A 230 18.77 -33.29 10.71
N ALA A 231 19.70 -32.67 9.99
CA ALA A 231 20.00 -32.71 8.54
C ALA A 231 20.57 -31.33 8.13
N GLU A 232 21.88 -31.28 7.94
CA GLU A 232 22.63 -30.07 7.57
C GLU A 232 22.31 -29.63 6.13
N VAL A 233 21.87 -28.38 5.89
CA VAL A 233 22.34 -27.41 4.84
C VAL A 233 21.86 -25.97 5.19
N SER A 234 22.75 -24.97 5.02
CA SER A 234 22.59 -23.50 4.83
C SER A 234 21.96 -22.58 5.91
N GLY A 235 22.81 -21.90 6.69
CA GLY A 235 22.47 -20.74 7.54
C GLY A 235 23.05 -19.40 7.05
N VAL A 236 23.38 -19.30 5.76
CA VAL A 236 24.00 -18.10 5.14
C VAL A 236 23.00 -17.29 4.30
N SER A 237 21.83 -17.86 3.96
CA SER A 237 20.92 -17.30 2.94
C SER A 237 20.13 -16.05 3.37
N ASN A 238 19.61 -15.98 4.61
CA ASN A 238 18.62 -14.93 4.93
C ASN A 238 19.20 -13.51 5.02
N LYS A 239 20.45 -13.35 5.45
CA LYS A 239 21.05 -12.01 5.59
C LYS A 239 21.38 -11.36 4.23
N GLU A 240 21.79 -12.16 3.26
CA GLU A 240 22.08 -11.69 1.90
C GLU A 240 20.79 -11.25 1.18
N GLU A 241 19.68 -11.96 1.38
CA GLU A 241 18.37 -11.60 0.82
C GLU A 241 17.78 -10.32 1.45
N GLU A 242 17.95 -10.12 2.76
CA GLU A 242 17.55 -8.89 3.44
C GLU A 242 18.33 -7.67 2.91
N GLU A 243 19.65 -7.79 2.73
CA GLU A 243 20.49 -6.71 2.19
C GLU A 243 20.09 -6.34 0.75
N LYS A 244 19.85 -7.35 -0.10
CA LYS A 244 19.32 -7.13 -1.46
C LYS A 244 17.93 -6.49 -1.46
N SER A 245 17.07 -6.86 -0.52
CA SER A 245 15.73 -6.28 -0.38
C SER A 245 15.79 -4.81 0.02
N ASP A 246 16.71 -4.45 0.92
CA ASP A 246 16.92 -3.07 1.35
C ASP A 246 17.51 -2.21 0.22
N GLU A 247 18.50 -2.71 -0.52
CA GLU A 247 19.06 -2.04 -1.71
C GLU A 247 17.97 -1.80 -2.77
N TYR A 248 17.24 -2.85 -3.15
CA TYR A 248 16.15 -2.75 -4.11
C TYR A 248 15.05 -1.78 -3.66
N SER A 249 14.71 -1.76 -2.36
CA SER A 249 13.70 -0.83 -1.81
C SER A 249 14.15 0.63 -1.86
N GLN A 250 15.44 0.88 -1.64
CA GLN A 250 16.02 2.22 -1.78
C GLN A 250 15.97 2.69 -3.24
N ASP A 251 16.42 1.86 -4.17
CA ASP A 251 16.38 2.15 -5.62
C ASP A 251 14.95 2.38 -6.11
N MET A 252 14.01 1.55 -5.66
CA MET A 252 12.59 1.71 -5.94
C MET A 252 12.05 3.03 -5.43
N THR A 253 12.34 3.39 -4.18
CA THR A 253 11.88 4.65 -3.60
C THR A 253 12.41 5.85 -4.39
N GLN A 254 13.69 5.82 -4.77
CA GLN A 254 14.33 6.88 -5.56
C GLN A 254 13.71 7.00 -6.96
N ALA A 255 13.55 5.88 -7.68
CA ALA A 255 13.03 5.86 -9.04
C ALA A 255 11.54 6.19 -9.13
N MET A 256 10.76 5.82 -8.12
CA MET A 256 9.30 5.95 -8.13
C MET A 256 8.78 7.19 -7.37
N GLY A 257 9.64 7.87 -6.60
CA GLY A 257 9.27 9.05 -5.81
C GLY A 257 8.21 8.78 -4.74
N ALA A 258 8.19 7.56 -4.23
CA ALA A 258 7.26 7.09 -3.20
C ALA A 258 7.96 6.10 -2.28
N VAL A 259 7.85 6.32 -0.97
CA VAL A 259 8.38 5.40 0.05
C VAL A 259 7.62 4.09 -0.01
N LEU A 260 8.26 3.10 -0.64
CA LEU A 260 7.75 1.74 -0.83
C LEU A 260 8.84 0.78 -0.37
N THR A 261 8.45 -0.37 0.18
CA THR A 261 9.40 -1.35 0.70
C THR A 261 9.04 -2.73 0.20
N TYR A 262 10.01 -3.43 -0.37
CA TYR A 262 9.90 -4.80 -0.78
C TYR A 262 10.84 -5.67 0.06
N ARG A 263 10.32 -6.78 0.57
CA ARG A 263 11.03 -7.72 1.44
C ARG A 263 10.92 -9.11 0.80
N HIS A 264 11.96 -9.52 0.09
CA HIS A 264 11.95 -10.78 -0.66
C HIS A 264 11.92 -11.98 0.28
N GLU A 265 12.63 -11.91 1.40
CA GLU A 265 12.74 -12.99 2.38
C GLU A 265 11.40 -13.34 3.06
N LEU A 266 10.38 -12.47 2.96
CA LEU A 266 9.03 -12.72 3.47
C LEU A 266 8.15 -13.56 2.54
N GLY A 267 8.64 -13.86 1.33
CA GLY A 267 7.92 -14.67 0.36
C GLY A 267 7.01 -13.89 -0.59
N MET A 268 6.36 -14.65 -1.48
CA MET A 268 5.35 -14.13 -2.41
C MET A 268 4.17 -13.51 -1.64
N ASN A 269 3.90 -12.22 -1.88
CA ASN A 269 2.74 -11.49 -1.35
C ASN A 269 1.87 -10.95 -2.49
N TYR A 270 0.58 -10.74 -2.23
CA TYR A 270 -0.36 -10.28 -3.26
C TYR A 270 -1.66 -9.73 -2.67
N SER A 271 -2.41 -9.02 -3.51
CA SER A 271 -3.70 -8.44 -3.12
C SER A 271 -4.72 -8.65 -4.24
N PHE A 272 -5.94 -9.07 -3.87
CA PHE A 272 -7.07 -9.06 -4.80
C PHE A 272 -7.51 -7.62 -5.06
N VAL A 273 -7.32 -7.15 -6.28
CA VAL A 273 -7.84 -5.87 -6.76
C VAL A 273 -9.32 -6.03 -7.11
N ARG A 274 -9.66 -7.16 -7.72
CA ARG A 274 -11.01 -7.63 -8.01
C ARG A 274 -11.07 -9.15 -7.78
N PRO A 275 -12.27 -9.77 -7.69
CA PRO A 275 -12.38 -11.23 -7.55
C PRO A 275 -11.67 -12.02 -8.66
N ASP A 276 -11.51 -11.43 -9.85
CA ASP A 276 -10.86 -12.02 -11.02
C ASP A 276 -9.42 -11.53 -11.27
N LEU A 277 -8.91 -10.59 -10.48
CA LEU A 277 -7.62 -9.93 -10.73
C LEU A 277 -6.82 -9.70 -9.45
N ILE A 278 -5.65 -10.33 -9.41
CA ILE A 278 -4.65 -10.21 -8.35
C ILE A 278 -3.44 -9.44 -8.88
N VAL A 279 -2.90 -8.55 -8.05
CA VAL A 279 -1.58 -7.94 -8.24
C VAL A 279 -0.65 -8.38 -7.12
N GLY A 280 0.54 -8.86 -7.46
CA GLY A 280 1.48 -9.41 -6.47
C GLY A 280 2.95 -9.27 -6.82
N SER A 281 3.79 -9.70 -5.88
CA SER A 281 5.23 -9.84 -6.05
C SER A 281 5.58 -11.10 -6.86
N CYS A 282 6.86 -11.31 -7.12
CA CYS A 282 7.31 -12.50 -7.83
C CYS A 282 7.01 -13.80 -7.06
N LEU A 283 6.76 -14.86 -7.82
CA LEU A 283 6.90 -16.23 -7.34
C LEU A 283 8.38 -16.48 -7.08
N GLN A 284 8.68 -17.22 -6.03
CA GLN A 284 10.06 -17.53 -5.64
C GLN A 284 10.39 -19.00 -5.88
N THR A 285 9.39 -19.86 -5.75
CA THR A 285 9.54 -21.31 -5.81
C THR A 285 8.43 -21.97 -6.63
N PRO A 286 8.65 -23.18 -7.16
CA PRO A 286 7.58 -23.97 -7.80
C PRO A 286 6.33 -24.13 -6.93
N GLU A 287 6.49 -24.28 -5.61
CA GLU A 287 5.39 -24.45 -4.65
C GLU A 287 4.45 -23.24 -4.59
N ASP A 288 4.89 -22.06 -5.02
CA ASP A 288 4.03 -20.88 -5.14
C ASP A 288 2.94 -21.07 -6.22
N ILE A 289 3.19 -21.92 -7.23
CA ILE A 289 2.17 -22.32 -8.21
C ILE A 289 1.00 -23.01 -7.51
N ASP A 290 1.27 -23.90 -6.56
CA ASP A 290 0.22 -24.61 -5.83
C ASP A 290 -0.60 -23.66 -4.94
N LYS A 291 0.05 -22.66 -4.34
CA LYS A 291 -0.64 -21.61 -3.58
C LYS A 291 -1.60 -20.83 -4.47
N LEU A 292 -1.17 -20.44 -5.67
CA LEU A 292 -2.00 -19.72 -6.63
C LEU A 292 -3.14 -20.58 -7.20
N ARG A 293 -2.87 -21.86 -7.50
CA ARG A 293 -3.91 -22.80 -7.95
C ARG A 293 -5.00 -23.00 -6.91
N LYS A 294 -4.65 -23.09 -5.62
CA LYS A 294 -5.62 -23.23 -4.51
C LYS A 294 -6.63 -22.08 -4.44
N ILE A 295 -6.24 -20.88 -4.84
CA ILE A 295 -7.12 -19.70 -4.87
C ILE A 295 -7.75 -19.45 -6.25
N GLY A 296 -7.67 -20.43 -7.17
CA GLY A 296 -8.34 -20.38 -8.47
C GLY A 296 -7.63 -19.58 -9.55
N VAL A 297 -6.33 -19.29 -9.39
CA VAL A 297 -5.54 -18.66 -10.45
C VAL A 297 -5.39 -19.60 -11.63
N LYS A 298 -5.74 -19.08 -12.82
CA LYS A 298 -5.59 -19.78 -14.10
C LYS A 298 -4.54 -19.16 -15.01
N THR A 299 -4.15 -17.91 -14.75
CA THR A 299 -3.13 -17.21 -15.52
C THR A 299 -2.14 -16.54 -14.57
N ILE A 300 -0.88 -16.92 -14.65
CA ILE A 300 0.25 -16.23 -14.02
C ILE A 300 0.90 -15.38 -15.10
N PHE A 301 0.90 -14.07 -14.91
CA PHE A 301 1.35 -13.10 -15.88
C PHE A 301 2.57 -12.34 -15.34
N CYS A 302 3.75 -12.84 -15.72
CA CYS A 302 5.06 -12.41 -15.24
C CYS A 302 5.63 -11.28 -16.11
N LEU A 303 5.96 -10.15 -15.50
CA LEU A 303 6.52 -8.97 -16.17
C LEU A 303 8.04 -8.83 -16.03
N GLN A 304 8.69 -9.74 -15.30
CA GLN A 304 10.11 -9.65 -14.97
C GLN A 304 11.01 -9.97 -16.17
N GLN A 305 12.10 -9.21 -16.29
CA GLN A 305 13.25 -9.56 -17.13
C GLN A 305 14.18 -10.51 -16.36
N ASP A 306 15.09 -11.16 -17.07
CA ASP A 306 16.03 -12.12 -16.47
C ASP A 306 16.93 -11.47 -15.40
N PRO A 307 17.45 -10.23 -15.55
CA PRO A 307 18.21 -9.56 -14.49
C PRO A 307 17.42 -9.39 -13.18
N ASP A 308 16.10 -9.19 -13.25
CA ASP A 308 15.26 -9.08 -12.06
C ASP A 308 15.23 -10.39 -11.25
N LEU A 309 15.22 -11.51 -11.98
CA LEU A 309 15.15 -12.86 -11.42
C LEU A 309 16.52 -13.29 -10.90
N GLU A 310 17.57 -13.03 -11.68
CA GLU A 310 18.97 -13.30 -11.31
C GLU A 310 19.36 -12.55 -10.03
N TYR A 311 18.95 -11.28 -9.88
CA TYR A 311 19.26 -10.48 -8.70
C TYR A 311 18.78 -11.16 -7.40
N PHE A 312 17.57 -11.73 -7.40
CA PHE A 312 17.00 -12.46 -6.26
C PHE A 312 17.22 -13.98 -6.29
N GLY A 313 17.95 -14.52 -7.29
CA GLY A 313 18.20 -15.95 -7.39
C GLY A 313 16.97 -16.80 -7.70
N VAL A 314 15.95 -16.23 -8.35
CA VAL A 314 14.70 -16.94 -8.69
C VAL A 314 14.89 -17.82 -9.92
N ASP A 315 14.70 -19.13 -9.78
CA ASP A 315 14.74 -20.08 -10.91
C ASP A 315 13.39 -20.11 -11.65
N ILE A 316 13.26 -19.17 -12.59
CA ILE A 316 12.06 -19.07 -13.44
C ILE A 316 11.86 -20.32 -14.32
N SER A 317 12.92 -21.04 -14.68
CA SER A 317 12.83 -22.23 -15.53
C SER A 317 12.14 -23.36 -14.78
N SER A 318 12.50 -23.58 -13.51
CA SER A 318 11.84 -24.54 -12.63
C SER A 318 10.38 -24.18 -12.37
N ILE A 319 10.07 -22.90 -12.14
CA ILE A 319 8.68 -22.42 -11.96
C ILE A 319 7.84 -22.70 -13.21
N GLN A 320 8.36 -22.37 -14.41
CA GLN A 320 7.67 -22.63 -15.67
C GLN A 320 7.50 -24.13 -15.95
N ALA A 321 8.54 -24.94 -15.69
CA ALA A 321 8.47 -26.38 -15.86
C ALA A 321 7.41 -27.00 -14.95
N TYR A 322 7.34 -26.56 -13.69
CA TYR A 322 6.34 -27.03 -12.74
C TYR A 322 4.93 -26.59 -13.12
N ALA A 323 4.73 -25.33 -13.54
CA ALA A 323 3.43 -24.85 -14.03
C ALA A 323 2.91 -25.68 -15.22
N LYS A 324 3.80 -26.12 -16.13
CA LYS A 324 3.46 -26.97 -17.30
C LYS A 324 3.00 -28.38 -16.92
N THR A 325 3.21 -28.83 -15.69
CA THR A 325 2.69 -30.13 -15.23
C THR A 325 1.18 -30.11 -15.00
N PHE A 326 0.58 -28.92 -14.95
CA PHE A 326 -0.85 -28.71 -14.72
C PHE A 326 -1.54 -28.20 -15.99
N THR A 327 -2.80 -28.60 -16.18
CA THR A 327 -3.63 -28.18 -17.34
C THR A 327 -4.55 -27.01 -17.02
N ASP A 328 -4.68 -26.64 -15.74
CA ASP A 328 -5.63 -25.65 -15.23
C ASP A 328 -5.01 -24.27 -14.94
N ILE A 329 -3.69 -24.13 -15.09
CA ILE A 329 -2.96 -22.87 -14.93
C ILE A 329 -1.95 -22.66 -16.06
N GLN A 330 -1.80 -21.42 -16.51
CA GLN A 330 -0.83 -21.05 -17.54
C GLN A 330 0.12 -19.98 -17.01
N HIS A 331 1.42 -20.21 -17.18
CA HIS A 331 2.45 -19.19 -16.94
C HIS A 331 2.82 -18.47 -18.25
N ILE A 332 2.76 -17.14 -18.26
CA ILE A 332 3.09 -16.28 -19.40
C ILE A 332 4.13 -15.25 -18.96
N ARG A 333 5.18 -15.05 -19.75
CA ARG A 333 6.13 -13.95 -19.55
C ARG A 333 5.88 -12.86 -20.60
N CYS A 334 5.77 -11.62 -20.15
CA CYS A 334 5.70 -10.45 -21.02
C CYS A 334 6.52 -9.32 -20.39
N GLN A 335 7.79 -9.25 -20.77
CA GLN A 335 8.80 -8.53 -20.00
C GLN A 335 8.69 -7.00 -20.17
N ILE A 336 8.90 -6.28 -19.06
CA ILE A 336 9.02 -4.82 -18.98
C ILE A 336 10.22 -4.51 -18.06
N ARG A 337 11.12 -3.60 -18.48
CA ARG A 337 12.30 -3.20 -17.71
C ARG A 337 11.90 -2.50 -16.41
N ASP A 338 12.59 -2.83 -15.31
CA ASP A 338 12.33 -2.19 -14.02
C ASP A 338 12.83 -0.75 -13.98
N PHE A 339 12.20 0.08 -13.14
CA PHE A 339 12.53 1.50 -12.94
C PHE A 339 12.62 2.34 -14.22
N ASP A 340 11.84 1.95 -15.24
CA ASP A 340 11.80 2.61 -16.54
C ASP A 340 10.35 2.90 -16.97
N ALA A 341 9.94 4.14 -16.75
CA ALA A 341 8.62 4.63 -17.13
C ALA A 341 8.42 4.65 -18.66
N PHE A 342 9.51 4.83 -19.42
CA PHE A 342 9.45 4.90 -20.87
C PHE A 342 9.28 3.53 -21.50
N ASP A 343 10.05 2.54 -21.05
CA ASP A 343 9.83 1.14 -21.46
C ASP A 343 8.41 0.70 -21.06
N LEU A 344 7.97 1.00 -19.84
CA LEU A 344 6.58 0.73 -19.43
C LEU A 344 5.56 1.31 -20.41
N ARG A 345 5.65 2.60 -20.75
CA ARG A 345 4.77 3.27 -21.73
C ARG A 345 4.76 2.51 -23.06
N LEU A 346 5.93 2.20 -23.62
CA LEU A 346 6.04 1.56 -24.94
C LEU A 346 5.56 0.10 -24.94
N ARG A 347 5.70 -0.60 -23.82
CA ARG A 347 5.38 -2.02 -23.70
C ARG A 347 3.91 -2.28 -23.36
N LEU A 348 3.26 -1.37 -22.63
CA LEU A 348 1.86 -1.49 -22.20
C LEU A 348 0.90 -1.96 -23.31
N PRO A 349 0.93 -1.41 -24.55
CA PRO A 349 0.03 -1.87 -25.63
C PRO A 349 0.14 -3.37 -25.92
N ALA A 350 1.35 -3.89 -26.15
CA ALA A 350 1.58 -5.29 -26.47
C ALA A 350 1.36 -6.22 -25.26
N VAL A 351 1.75 -5.76 -24.07
CA VAL A 351 1.61 -6.50 -22.82
C VAL A 351 0.13 -6.68 -22.48
N VAL A 352 -0.66 -5.62 -22.53
CA VAL A 352 -2.10 -5.66 -22.22
C VAL A 352 -2.86 -6.45 -23.29
N SER A 353 -2.43 -6.43 -24.56
CA SER A 353 -3.00 -7.31 -25.59
C SER A 353 -2.80 -8.78 -25.25
N THR A 354 -1.59 -9.16 -24.83
CA THR A 354 -1.28 -10.54 -24.43
C THR A 354 -2.09 -10.95 -23.19
N LEU A 355 -2.21 -10.05 -22.21
CA LEU A 355 -3.05 -10.26 -21.03
C LEU A 355 -4.52 -10.43 -21.40
N TYR A 356 -5.06 -9.55 -22.26
CA TYR A 356 -6.43 -9.62 -22.76
C TYR A 356 -6.76 -10.96 -23.40
N LYS A 357 -5.87 -11.46 -24.27
CA LYS A 357 -6.03 -12.76 -24.93
C LYS A 357 -5.96 -13.91 -23.94
N ALA A 358 -5.02 -13.85 -22.99
CA ALA A 358 -4.87 -14.86 -21.94
C ALA A 358 -6.12 -14.93 -21.04
N VAL A 359 -6.63 -13.79 -20.56
CA VAL A 359 -7.84 -13.73 -19.73
C VAL A 359 -9.06 -14.24 -20.49
N LYS A 360 -9.24 -13.83 -21.76
CA LYS A 360 -10.35 -14.27 -22.61
C LYS A 360 -10.32 -15.79 -22.85
N ARG A 361 -9.12 -16.39 -22.98
CA ARG A 361 -8.94 -17.83 -23.18
C ARG A 361 -9.10 -18.64 -21.90
N ASN A 362 -8.47 -18.21 -20.81
CA ASN A 362 -8.30 -19.03 -19.61
C ASN A 362 -9.41 -18.80 -18.58
N GLY A 363 -9.99 -17.59 -18.54
CA GLY A 363 -10.92 -17.16 -17.49
C GLY A 363 -10.32 -17.28 -16.09
N GLY A 364 -11.17 -17.45 -15.08
CA GLY A 364 -10.75 -17.62 -13.68
C GLY A 364 -10.03 -16.39 -13.12
N VAL A 365 -9.20 -16.60 -12.10
CA VAL A 365 -8.42 -15.52 -11.47
C VAL A 365 -7.10 -15.34 -12.23
N THR A 366 -6.71 -14.09 -12.45
CA THR A 366 -5.44 -13.74 -13.10
C THR A 366 -4.49 -13.09 -12.11
N TYR A 367 -3.27 -13.61 -12.03
CA TYR A 367 -2.20 -13.14 -11.16
C TYR A 367 -1.18 -12.34 -11.99
N VAL A 368 -1.23 -11.01 -11.91
CA VAL A 368 -0.28 -10.12 -12.59
C VAL A 368 0.83 -9.74 -11.62
N HIS A 369 2.08 -10.02 -11.97
CA HIS A 369 3.21 -9.73 -11.10
C HIS A 369 4.45 -9.19 -11.81
N CYS A 370 5.25 -8.47 -11.04
CA CYS A 370 6.62 -8.09 -11.37
C CYS A 370 7.52 -8.54 -10.20
N THR A 371 8.61 -7.85 -9.89
CA THR A 371 9.45 -8.17 -8.73
C THR A 371 8.70 -7.92 -7.42
N ALA A 372 8.38 -6.65 -7.11
CA ALA A 372 7.69 -6.28 -5.87
C ALA A 372 6.16 -6.18 -5.98
N GLY A 373 5.62 -6.18 -7.21
CA GLY A 373 4.20 -5.88 -7.42
C GLY A 373 3.81 -4.44 -7.10
N MET A 374 4.76 -3.50 -7.21
CA MET A 374 4.57 -2.10 -6.79
C MET A 374 4.70 -1.06 -7.91
N GLY A 375 5.21 -1.44 -9.10
CA GLY A 375 5.29 -0.56 -10.27
C GLY A 375 4.64 -1.16 -11.51
N ARG A 376 5.39 -2.00 -12.23
CA ARG A 376 5.00 -2.61 -13.51
C ARG A 376 3.67 -3.38 -13.45
N ALA A 377 3.50 -4.27 -12.47
CA ALA A 377 2.28 -5.07 -12.34
C ALA A 377 1.03 -4.24 -12.00
N PRO A 378 1.06 -3.34 -10.99
CA PRO A 378 0.01 -2.35 -10.78
C PRO A 378 -0.34 -1.56 -12.05
N ALA A 379 0.65 -1.10 -12.81
CA ALA A 379 0.43 -0.33 -14.04
C ALA A 379 -0.29 -1.16 -15.12
N VAL A 380 0.13 -2.40 -15.35
CA VAL A 380 -0.50 -3.32 -16.32
C VAL A 380 -1.93 -3.67 -15.89
N ALA A 381 -2.15 -3.98 -14.61
CA ALA A 381 -3.47 -4.28 -14.08
C ALA A 381 -4.42 -3.07 -14.19
N LEU A 382 -3.94 -1.88 -13.84
CA LEU A 382 -4.69 -0.63 -13.97
C LEU A 382 -5.06 -0.32 -15.43
N THR A 383 -4.11 -0.53 -16.34
CA THR A 383 -4.33 -0.35 -17.78
C THR A 383 -5.35 -1.34 -18.31
N TYR A 384 -5.30 -2.59 -17.87
CA TYR A 384 -6.31 -3.61 -18.21
C TYR A 384 -7.71 -3.22 -17.72
N MET A 385 -7.82 -2.74 -16.48
CA MET A 385 -9.11 -2.26 -15.94
C MET A 385 -9.65 -1.08 -16.76
N PHE A 386 -8.78 -0.15 -17.15
CA PHE A 386 -9.15 1.06 -17.90
C PHE A 386 -9.57 0.76 -19.34
N TRP A 387 -8.76 -0.02 -20.08
CA TRP A 387 -8.99 -0.30 -21.50
C TRP A 387 -10.01 -1.42 -21.73
N VAL A 388 -10.01 -2.45 -20.89
CA VAL A 388 -10.79 -3.69 -21.12
C VAL A 388 -12.03 -3.76 -20.25
N GLN A 389 -11.90 -3.48 -18.95
CA GLN A 389 -13.02 -3.64 -18.01
C GLN A 389 -13.93 -2.39 -17.90
N GLY A 390 -13.65 -1.35 -18.68
CA GLY A 390 -14.54 -0.18 -18.84
C GLY A 390 -14.45 0.86 -17.72
N TYR A 391 -13.51 0.74 -16.79
CA TYR A 391 -13.33 1.72 -15.73
C TYR A 391 -12.93 3.10 -16.28
N LYS A 392 -13.15 4.16 -15.48
CA LYS A 392 -12.37 5.40 -15.60
C LYS A 392 -10.98 5.19 -15.00
N LEU A 393 -9.96 5.89 -15.51
CA LEU A 393 -8.58 5.68 -15.06
C LEU A 393 -8.43 5.96 -13.56
N MET A 394 -8.95 7.09 -13.07
CA MET A 394 -8.81 7.44 -11.65
C MET A 394 -9.72 6.62 -10.73
N GLU A 395 -10.85 6.11 -11.25
CA GLU A 395 -11.69 5.16 -10.53
C GLU A 395 -10.94 3.84 -10.29
N ALA A 396 -10.37 3.26 -11.35
CA ALA A 396 -9.58 2.04 -11.24
C ALA A 396 -8.32 2.25 -10.38
N HIS A 397 -7.66 3.40 -10.49
CA HIS A 397 -6.52 3.76 -9.66
C HIS A 397 -6.90 3.81 -8.19
N LYS A 398 -8.02 4.46 -7.85
CA LYS A 398 -8.51 4.53 -6.47
C LYS A 398 -8.84 3.15 -5.91
N LEU A 399 -9.46 2.29 -6.71
CA LEU A 399 -9.73 0.91 -6.32
C LEU A 399 -8.42 0.14 -6.05
N LEU A 400 -7.47 0.19 -6.99
CA LEU A 400 -6.16 -0.45 -6.84
C LEU A 400 -5.43 0.02 -5.59
N MET A 401 -5.33 1.33 -5.38
CA MET A 401 -4.67 1.93 -4.22
C MET A 401 -5.37 1.62 -2.89
N SER A 402 -6.68 1.32 -2.91
CA SER A 402 -7.41 0.85 -1.72
C SER A 402 -7.10 -0.60 -1.34
N LYS A 403 -6.50 -1.37 -2.26
CA LYS A 403 -6.23 -2.80 -2.10
C LYS A 403 -4.74 -3.11 -1.96
N ARG A 404 -3.88 -2.29 -2.57
CA ARG A 404 -2.43 -2.47 -2.54
C ARG A 404 -1.71 -1.13 -2.61
N THR A 405 -0.85 -0.87 -1.63
CA THR A 405 0.07 0.27 -1.65
C THR A 405 1.10 0.07 -2.76
N CYS A 406 1.11 0.95 -3.75
CA CYS A 406 1.98 0.87 -4.92
C CYS A 406 2.10 2.24 -5.63
N SER A 407 2.86 2.30 -6.73
CA SER A 407 2.99 3.48 -7.59
C SER A 407 2.91 3.08 -9.08
N PRO A 408 1.69 2.99 -9.66
CA PRO A 408 1.44 2.41 -10.99
C PRO A 408 1.80 3.32 -12.19
N ASN A 409 2.57 4.39 -12.00
CA ASN A 409 2.97 5.37 -13.04
C ASN A 409 1.83 5.76 -14.01
N LEU A 410 0.94 6.63 -13.56
CA LEU A 410 -0.23 7.06 -14.33
C LEU A 410 0.13 7.73 -15.66
N ASP A 411 1.26 8.43 -15.74
CA ASP A 411 1.69 9.11 -16.96
C ASP A 411 2.09 8.13 -18.07
N ALA A 412 2.72 7.00 -17.73
CA ALA A 412 2.98 5.94 -18.68
C ALA A 412 1.68 5.37 -19.26
N ILE A 413 0.65 5.19 -18.43
CA ILE A 413 -0.67 4.67 -18.84
C ILE A 413 -1.39 5.67 -19.76
N ARG A 414 -1.44 6.95 -19.38
CA ARG A 414 -2.04 8.01 -20.21
C ARG A 414 -1.36 8.08 -21.56
N ASN A 415 -0.03 8.15 -21.58
CA ASN A 415 0.71 8.26 -22.82
C ASN A 415 0.58 7.00 -23.69
N ALA A 416 0.61 5.79 -23.13
CA ALA A 416 0.37 4.57 -23.90
C ALA A 416 -1.04 4.55 -24.53
N THR A 417 -2.04 5.09 -23.81
CA THR A 417 -3.41 5.24 -24.33
C THR A 417 -3.43 6.21 -25.51
N ILE A 418 -2.78 7.37 -25.37
CA ILE A 418 -2.67 8.38 -26.42
C ILE A 418 -1.92 7.80 -27.63
N ASP A 419 -0.82 7.08 -27.41
CA ASP A 419 0.00 6.51 -28.47
C ASP A 419 -0.80 5.54 -29.37
N ILE A 420 -1.72 4.75 -28.80
CA ILE A 420 -2.63 3.89 -29.59
C ILE A 420 -3.62 4.73 -30.40
N LEU A 421 -4.15 5.81 -29.81
CA LEU A 421 -5.26 6.58 -30.39
C LEU A 421 -4.80 7.61 -31.44
N THR A 422 -3.62 8.22 -31.26
CA THR A 422 -3.10 9.30 -32.10
C THR A 422 -1.79 8.95 -32.81
N GLY A 423 -1.18 7.82 -32.48
CA GLY A 423 0.14 7.42 -32.98
C GLY A 423 1.30 8.11 -32.26
N LEU A 424 2.51 7.59 -32.51
CA LEU A 424 3.77 8.08 -31.95
C LEU A 424 4.45 9.05 -32.93
N LYS A 425 4.46 10.35 -32.59
CA LYS A 425 5.21 11.39 -33.30
C LYS A 425 6.46 11.74 -32.52
N LYS A 426 7.63 11.68 -33.15
CA LYS A 426 8.93 11.95 -32.52
C LYS A 426 9.54 13.25 -33.01
N LYS A 427 10.29 13.92 -32.12
CA LYS A 427 11.10 15.10 -32.41
C LYS A 427 12.49 14.94 -31.81
N ILE A 428 13.48 15.54 -32.47
CA ILE A 428 14.83 15.65 -31.90
C ILE A 428 14.79 16.67 -30.76
N VAL A 429 15.28 16.25 -29.61
CA VAL A 429 15.51 17.05 -28.41
C VAL A 429 17.00 17.08 -28.16
N THR A 430 17.56 18.26 -28.00
CA THR A 430 18.96 18.47 -27.63
C THR A 430 19.03 18.89 -26.18
N LEU A 431 19.66 18.07 -25.34
CA LEU A 431 20.02 18.43 -23.97
C LEU A 431 21.40 19.07 -23.97
N THR A 432 21.62 20.12 -23.17
CA THR A 432 22.90 20.83 -23.14
C THR A 432 23.33 21.21 -21.74
N LEU A 433 24.61 21.00 -21.44
CA LEU A 433 25.23 21.40 -20.19
C LEU A 433 26.51 22.19 -20.46
N LYS A 434 26.64 23.37 -19.86
CA LYS A 434 27.85 24.19 -19.99
C LYS A 434 29.02 23.54 -19.26
N ASP A 435 30.14 23.37 -19.96
CA ASP A 435 31.34 22.81 -19.36
C ASP A 435 31.95 23.74 -18.30
N LYS A 436 32.43 23.15 -17.21
CA LYS A 436 33.18 23.82 -16.15
C LYS A 436 34.50 23.09 -15.83
N GLY A 437 35.02 22.35 -16.81
CA GLY A 437 36.20 21.48 -16.64
C GLY A 437 35.83 20.08 -16.15
N PHE A 438 34.66 19.58 -16.55
CA PHE A 438 34.22 18.23 -16.18
C PHE A 438 34.99 17.17 -16.94
N SER A 439 35.19 15.99 -16.33
CA SER A 439 35.84 14.86 -17.01
C SER A 439 34.82 14.01 -17.76
N THR A 440 33.65 13.83 -17.15
CA THR A 440 32.54 13.02 -17.69
C THR A 440 31.21 13.69 -17.37
N VAL A 441 30.29 13.64 -18.34
CA VAL A 441 28.91 14.07 -18.17
C VAL A 441 28.02 13.01 -18.79
N GLU A 442 27.10 12.48 -17.99
CA GLU A 442 26.10 11.49 -18.41
C GLU A 442 24.70 11.97 -18.02
N VAL A 443 23.68 11.36 -18.62
CA VAL A 443 22.26 11.53 -18.23
C VAL A 443 21.66 10.17 -17.88
N SER A 444 20.79 10.15 -16.89
CA SER A 444 19.95 9.01 -16.50
C SER A 444 18.47 9.41 -16.43
N GLY A 445 17.56 8.44 -16.47
CA GLY A 445 16.12 8.65 -16.63
C GLY A 445 15.74 8.76 -18.11
N LEU A 446 15.12 9.86 -18.49
CA LEU A 446 14.74 10.20 -19.87
C LEU A 446 13.98 9.04 -20.54
N ASP A 447 14.47 8.55 -21.68
CA ASP A 447 13.91 7.44 -22.45
C ASP A 447 14.71 6.13 -22.30
N ILE A 448 15.59 6.07 -21.30
CA ILE A 448 16.47 4.92 -21.04
C ILE A 448 16.24 4.26 -19.68
N GLY A 449 15.60 4.96 -18.73
CA GLY A 449 15.36 4.50 -17.36
C GLY A 449 16.40 5.00 -16.36
N TRP A 450 16.07 4.94 -15.06
CA TRP A 450 16.95 5.43 -13.98
C TRP A 450 18.14 4.50 -13.68
N GLY A 451 18.08 3.24 -14.11
CA GLY A 451 19.18 2.28 -13.98
C GLY A 451 20.23 2.38 -15.08
N GLN A 452 20.01 3.25 -16.08
CA GLN A 452 20.84 3.36 -17.27
C GLN A 452 21.48 4.76 -17.34
N ARG A 453 22.62 4.84 -18.04
CA ARG A 453 23.36 6.10 -18.24
C ARG A 453 23.74 6.25 -19.70
N ILE A 454 23.66 7.47 -20.21
CA ILE A 454 24.11 7.82 -21.56
C ILE A 454 25.11 8.98 -21.49
N PRO A 455 26.32 8.84 -22.05
CA PRO A 455 27.30 9.91 -22.03
C PRO A 455 26.92 11.04 -23.00
N LEU A 456 27.19 12.28 -22.58
CA LEU A 456 27.13 13.46 -23.44
C LEU A 456 28.46 13.62 -24.20
N THR A 457 28.41 14.34 -25.32
CA THR A 457 29.60 14.68 -26.10
C THR A 457 29.98 16.14 -25.86
N LEU A 458 31.25 16.38 -25.47
CA LEU A 458 31.80 17.74 -25.33
C LEU A 458 32.22 18.28 -26.69
N ASP A 459 31.58 19.37 -27.12
CA ASP A 459 32.08 20.21 -28.20
C ASP A 459 33.08 21.23 -27.62
N LYS A 460 34.37 20.99 -27.88
CA LYS A 460 35.47 21.86 -27.43
C LYS A 460 35.43 23.27 -28.03
N GLY A 461 34.76 23.45 -29.18
CA GLY A 461 34.62 24.76 -29.82
C GLY A 461 33.63 25.66 -29.10
N THR A 462 32.54 25.09 -28.58
CA THR A 462 31.47 25.83 -27.88
C THR A 462 31.57 25.73 -26.37
N GLY A 463 32.31 24.76 -25.83
CA GLY A 463 32.38 24.49 -24.39
C GLY A 463 31.08 23.92 -23.83
N LEU A 464 30.31 23.20 -24.66
CA LEU A 464 29.04 22.60 -24.30
C LEU A 464 29.10 21.08 -24.41
N TRP A 465 28.60 20.41 -23.37
CA TRP A 465 28.21 19.01 -23.44
C TRP A 465 26.82 18.92 -24.06
N SER A 466 26.62 18.01 -25.01
CA SER A 466 25.35 17.86 -25.71
C SER A 466 24.94 16.40 -25.91
N LEU A 467 23.63 16.17 -25.97
CA LEU A 467 23.02 14.90 -26.32
C LEU A 467 21.74 15.13 -27.12
N ASP A 468 21.70 14.59 -28.34
CA ASP A 468 20.50 14.56 -29.18
C ASP A 468 19.73 13.26 -28.96
N ARG A 469 18.41 13.37 -28.74
CA ARG A 469 17.49 12.23 -28.58
C ARG A 469 16.23 12.43 -29.40
N GLU A 470 15.79 11.40 -30.11
CA GLU A 470 14.47 11.38 -30.74
C GLU A 470 13.41 10.91 -29.74
N LEU A 471 12.65 11.86 -29.20
CA LEU A 471 11.64 11.60 -28.18
C LEU A 471 10.22 11.77 -28.72
N PRO A 472 9.26 10.90 -28.34
CA PRO A 472 7.87 11.14 -28.64
C PRO A 472 7.31 12.27 -27.77
N GLU A 473 6.11 12.75 -28.09
CA GLU A 473 5.41 13.70 -27.23
C GLU A 473 5.22 13.15 -25.80
N GLY A 474 5.38 14.01 -24.81
CA GLY A 474 5.32 13.65 -23.39
C GLY A 474 6.24 14.51 -22.52
N GLN A 475 6.26 14.23 -21.23
CA GLN A 475 7.20 14.81 -20.29
C GLN A 475 8.14 13.71 -19.79
N PHE A 476 9.44 13.95 -19.88
CA PHE A 476 10.48 12.98 -19.53
C PHE A 476 11.38 13.60 -18.48
N GLU A 477 11.36 13.03 -17.28
CA GLU A 477 12.29 13.41 -16.21
C GLU A 477 13.65 12.77 -16.44
N TYR A 478 14.70 13.51 -16.13
CA TYR A 478 16.08 13.05 -16.25
C TYR A 478 16.96 13.79 -15.25
N LYS A 479 18.19 13.31 -15.08
CA LYS A 479 19.18 13.95 -14.23
C LYS A 479 20.58 13.73 -14.76
N TYR A 480 21.46 14.71 -14.56
CA TYR A 480 22.86 14.58 -14.94
C TYR A 480 23.63 13.79 -13.90
N ILE A 481 24.68 13.14 -14.37
CA ILE A 481 25.72 12.54 -13.56
C ILE A 481 27.03 13.16 -14.04
N ILE A 482 27.58 14.07 -13.24
CA ILE A 482 28.77 14.85 -13.57
C ILE A 482 29.90 14.31 -12.70
N ASP A 483 30.93 13.74 -13.32
CA ASP A 483 32.06 13.12 -12.60
C ASP A 483 31.63 12.12 -11.50
N GLY A 484 30.52 11.41 -11.77
CA GLY A 484 29.92 10.43 -10.86
C GLY A 484 28.88 10.98 -9.89
N GLU A 485 28.67 12.30 -9.83
CA GLU A 485 27.72 12.94 -8.91
C GLU A 485 26.39 13.29 -9.58
N TRP A 486 25.29 12.85 -8.97
CA TRP A 486 23.92 13.14 -9.42
C TRP A 486 23.59 14.63 -9.23
N THR A 487 23.43 15.35 -10.33
CA THR A 487 23.26 16.80 -10.36
C THR A 487 22.07 17.17 -11.24
N HIS A 488 21.26 18.12 -10.79
CA HIS A 488 20.28 18.75 -11.69
C HIS A 488 20.86 20.06 -12.23
N ASN A 489 20.54 20.38 -13.47
CA ASN A 489 20.93 21.64 -14.09
C ASN A 489 19.89 22.72 -13.75
N GLU A 490 20.30 23.75 -13.02
CA GLU A 490 19.43 24.88 -12.64
C GLU A 490 18.99 25.74 -13.83
N LEU A 491 19.67 25.62 -14.99
CA LEU A 491 19.38 26.39 -16.20
C LEU A 491 18.35 25.71 -17.11
N GLU A 492 18.05 24.43 -16.87
CA GLU A 492 17.03 23.68 -17.59
C GLU A 492 15.76 23.53 -16.73
N PRO A 493 14.58 23.28 -17.32
CA PRO A 493 13.38 23.00 -16.53
C PRO A 493 13.61 21.85 -15.56
N PHE A 494 13.17 22.02 -14.32
CA PHE A 494 13.26 21.00 -13.28
C PHE A 494 11.97 20.96 -12.44
N THR A 495 11.70 19.80 -11.86
CA THR A 495 10.62 19.59 -10.90
C THR A 495 11.09 19.98 -9.50
N GLY A 496 10.22 20.54 -8.67
CA GLY A 496 10.55 20.80 -7.26
C GLY A 496 10.88 19.50 -6.52
N PRO A 497 11.45 19.58 -5.29
CA PRO A 497 11.78 18.38 -4.54
C PRO A 497 10.54 17.48 -4.42
N ASN A 498 10.65 16.24 -4.88
CA ASN A 498 9.61 15.25 -4.67
C ASN A 498 9.48 14.94 -3.16
N LYS A 499 8.58 14.02 -2.78
CA LYS A 499 8.33 13.69 -1.36
C LYS A 499 9.60 13.25 -0.61
N ASP A 500 10.61 12.79 -1.34
CA ASP A 500 11.88 12.27 -0.83
C ASP A 500 13.02 13.29 -0.95
N GLY A 501 12.70 14.53 -1.37
CA GLY A 501 13.67 15.63 -1.50
C GLY A 501 14.48 15.62 -2.80
N HIS A 502 14.16 14.73 -3.75
CA HIS A 502 14.87 14.67 -5.03
C HIS A 502 14.31 15.68 -6.03
N THR A 503 15.23 16.43 -6.67
CA THR A 503 14.96 17.35 -7.77
C THR A 503 15.47 16.73 -9.07
N ASN A 504 14.63 16.68 -10.10
CA ASN A 504 14.94 16.15 -11.43
C ASN A 504 14.77 17.24 -12.49
N ASN A 505 15.60 17.23 -13.52
CA ASN A 505 15.29 17.98 -14.73
C ASN A 505 14.15 17.30 -15.49
N TYR A 506 13.47 18.03 -16.36
CA TYR A 506 12.53 17.42 -17.30
C TYR A 506 12.59 18.08 -18.67
N VAL A 507 12.24 17.32 -19.69
CA VAL A 507 11.95 17.85 -21.02
C VAL A 507 10.50 17.56 -21.40
N LYS A 508 9.80 18.59 -21.88
CA LYS A 508 8.44 18.47 -22.37
C LYS A 508 8.44 18.57 -23.89
N VAL A 509 8.07 17.47 -24.54
CA VAL A 509 7.98 17.36 -26.00
C VAL A 509 6.53 17.51 -26.41
N VAL A 510 6.27 18.48 -27.29
CA VAL A 510 4.92 18.81 -27.78
C VAL A 510 4.95 18.88 -29.30
N ASP A 511 3.96 18.29 -29.97
CA ASP A 511 3.80 18.42 -31.41
C ASP A 511 3.11 19.73 -31.81
N ASP A 512 1.87 19.65 -32.32
CA ASP A 512 1.00 20.79 -32.60
C ASP A 512 -0.26 20.69 -31.72
N PRO A 513 -0.37 21.49 -30.64
CA PRO A 513 -1.54 21.50 -29.76
C PRO A 513 -2.84 21.88 -30.46
N THR A 514 -2.77 22.59 -31.60
CA THR A 514 -3.96 23.08 -32.32
C THR A 514 -4.52 22.04 -33.30
N SER A 515 -3.80 20.95 -33.53
CA SER A 515 -4.25 19.82 -34.34
C SER A 515 -5.32 18.98 -33.63
N VAL A 516 -6.05 18.16 -34.38
CA VAL A 516 -7.05 17.21 -33.82
C VAL A 516 -6.39 16.22 -32.85
N ASP A 517 -5.18 15.74 -33.19
CA ASP A 517 -4.40 14.87 -32.31
C ASP A 517 -3.92 15.62 -31.05
N GLY A 518 -3.53 16.90 -31.20
CA GLY A 518 -3.13 17.78 -30.11
C GLY A 518 -4.24 17.99 -29.08
N ALA A 519 -5.44 18.30 -29.54
CA ALA A 519 -6.63 18.43 -28.68
C ALA A 519 -6.98 17.10 -27.97
N THR A 520 -6.81 15.96 -28.68
CA THR A 520 -7.02 14.63 -28.10
C THR A 520 -5.98 14.33 -27.01
N ARG A 521 -4.70 14.62 -27.27
CA ARG A 521 -3.61 14.50 -26.30
C ARG A 521 -3.85 15.37 -25.08
N GLU A 522 -4.28 16.62 -25.24
CA GLU A 522 -4.57 17.51 -24.12
C GLU A 522 -5.64 16.92 -23.19
N ARG A 523 -6.79 16.50 -23.75
CA ARG A 523 -7.87 15.86 -22.98
C ARG A 523 -7.38 14.59 -22.27
N LEU A 524 -6.67 13.72 -22.97
CA LEU A 524 -6.23 12.43 -22.43
C LEU A 524 -5.02 12.54 -21.48
N SER A 525 -4.34 13.69 -21.45
CA SER A 525 -3.28 13.98 -20.48
C SER A 525 -3.81 14.56 -19.16
N SER A 526 -5.12 14.83 -19.06
CA SER A 526 -5.75 15.28 -17.82
C SER A 526 -5.69 14.22 -16.71
N GLU A 527 -5.98 14.63 -15.47
CA GLU A 527 -5.87 13.74 -14.31
C GLU A 527 -6.76 12.49 -14.46
N ASP A 528 -8.02 12.67 -14.84
CA ASP A 528 -8.98 11.59 -15.13
C ASP A 528 -9.44 11.66 -16.60
N PRO A 529 -8.68 11.07 -17.54
CA PRO A 529 -8.99 11.15 -18.96
C PRO A 529 -10.29 10.42 -19.28
N GLU A 530 -11.26 11.15 -19.82
CA GLU A 530 -12.49 10.55 -20.35
C GLU A 530 -12.25 10.01 -21.77
N LEU A 531 -12.37 8.69 -21.91
CA LEU A 531 -12.40 8.02 -23.21
C LEU A 531 -13.79 8.08 -23.81
N LEU A 532 -13.86 8.51 -25.07
CA LEU A 532 -15.06 8.40 -25.89
C LEU A 532 -15.32 6.92 -26.25
N GLU A 533 -16.57 6.56 -26.52
CA GLU A 533 -16.92 5.18 -26.90
C GLU A 533 -16.17 4.69 -28.15
N GLU A 534 -15.97 5.56 -29.13
CA GLU A 534 -15.18 5.23 -30.33
C GLU A 534 -13.69 4.99 -30.01
N GLU A 535 -13.14 5.67 -29.00
CA GLU A 535 -11.76 5.47 -28.54
C GLU A 535 -11.63 4.16 -27.78
N ARG A 536 -12.62 3.81 -26.93
CA ARG A 536 -12.69 2.50 -26.29
C ARG A 536 -12.74 1.38 -27.32
N LEU A 537 -13.55 1.53 -28.37
CA LEU A 537 -13.62 0.55 -29.47
C LEU A 537 -12.28 0.41 -30.20
N LYS A 538 -11.58 1.53 -30.48
CA LYS A 538 -10.23 1.50 -31.09
C LYS A 538 -9.22 0.76 -30.20
N LEU A 539 -9.25 0.99 -28.89
CA LEU A 539 -8.39 0.27 -27.94
C LEU A 539 -8.67 -1.25 -28.00
N ILE A 540 -9.94 -1.66 -27.95
CA ILE A 540 -10.30 -3.09 -28.05
C ILE A 540 -9.87 -3.69 -29.40
N GLN A 541 -10.10 -3.00 -30.52
CA GLN A 541 -9.68 -3.44 -31.85
C GLN A 541 -8.15 -3.61 -31.93
N PHE A 542 -7.39 -2.69 -31.32
CA PHE A 542 -5.95 -2.82 -31.21
C PHE A 542 -5.56 -4.08 -30.42
N LEU A 543 -6.19 -4.32 -29.26
CA LEU A 543 -5.88 -5.48 -28.41
C LEU A 543 -6.19 -6.81 -29.11
N GLU A 544 -7.23 -6.87 -29.95
CA GLU A 544 -7.58 -8.07 -30.73
C GLU A 544 -6.54 -8.35 -31.83
N THR A 545 -6.09 -7.30 -32.53
CA THR A 545 -5.23 -7.42 -33.73
C THR A 545 -3.74 -7.48 -33.43
N CYS A 546 -3.27 -6.92 -32.31
CA CYS A 546 -1.87 -6.93 -31.91
C CYS A 546 -1.38 -8.39 -31.75
N SER A 547 -0.32 -8.79 -32.45
CA SER A 547 0.21 -10.16 -32.38
C SER A 547 0.62 -10.51 -30.94
N GLU A 548 0.30 -11.72 -30.48
CA GLU A 548 0.91 -12.23 -29.25
C GLU A 548 2.43 -12.18 -29.44
N GLN A 549 3.17 -11.56 -28.50
CA GLN A 549 4.62 -11.59 -28.60
C GLN A 549 5.09 -13.04 -28.65
N PRO A 550 6.08 -13.37 -29.50
CA PRO A 550 6.67 -14.69 -29.47
C PRO A 550 7.18 -14.95 -28.04
N GLN A 551 6.76 -16.08 -27.46
CA GLN A 551 7.41 -16.62 -26.28
C GLN A 551 8.85 -16.91 -26.70
N VAL A 552 9.79 -16.04 -26.30
CA VAL A 552 11.22 -16.31 -26.38
C VAL A 552 11.65 -16.93 -25.07
#